data_AF-A0A850MT13-F1
#
_entry.id   AF-A0A850MT13-F1
#
_cell.length_a   1.000
_cell.length_b   1.000
_cell.length_c   1.000
_cell.angle_alpha   90.00
_cell.angle_beta   90.00
_cell.angle_gamma   90.00
#
_symmetry.space_group_name_H-M   'P 1'
#
loop_
_entity.id
_entity.type
_entity.pdbx_description
1 polymer ?
#
loop_
_entity_poly.entity_id
_entity_poly.type
_entity_poly.pdbx_seq_one_letter_code
_entity_poly.pdbx_strand_id
1 'polypeptide(L)'
;MAHQISLPEKITREKINSLVDRAADLIRTAVDYKFILVLLFLKRLNDVWENEKRQVKERLIKKVGLTEKEAEEETKKEDYYTFYIPKRFLWFEITKDVKNLPEKLATAISEVAKANKELQGVIDRVDFLEFARNQENRELLRQLVELFNKYELGGEEVSPDVLGDAYEHILMKFAPQKAKEGE
;
A
#
# COMPACT_ATOMS: atom_id res chain seq x y z
N MET A 1 14.31 16.89 20.51
CA MET A 1 12.92 17.15 20.09
C MET A 1 12.30 15.80 19.77
N ALA A 2 11.34 15.34 20.57
CA ALA A 2 10.64 14.09 20.29
C ALA A 2 9.79 14.31 19.04
N HIS A 3 10.07 13.58 17.96
CA HIS A 3 9.09 13.43 16.88
C HIS A 3 7.88 12.74 17.50
N GLN A 4 6.81 13.49 17.68
CA GLN A 4 5.49 12.94 17.93
C GLN A 4 5.13 12.14 16.68
N ILE A 5 5.45 10.85 16.67
CA ILE A 5 4.93 9.92 15.68
C ILE A 5 3.43 9.88 15.97
N SER A 6 2.64 10.67 15.24
CA SER A 6 1.19 10.53 15.32
C SER A 6 0.88 9.13 14.86
N LEU A 7 0.26 8.33 15.73
CA LEU A 7 -0.27 7.04 15.31
C LEU A 7 -1.20 7.30 14.12
N PRO A 8 -1.08 6.54 13.03
CA PRO A 8 -1.92 6.70 11.85
C PRO A 8 -3.38 6.70 12.27
N GLU A 9 -4.15 7.64 11.70
CA GLU A 9 -5.53 7.85 12.11
C GLU A 9 -6.40 6.68 11.64
N LYS A 10 -7.28 6.18 12.51
CA LYS A 10 -8.29 5.18 12.13
C LYS A 10 -9.08 5.68 10.92
N ILE A 11 -9.10 4.90 9.86
CA ILE A 11 -9.66 5.32 8.57
C ILE A 11 -11.09 4.79 8.41
N THR A 12 -12.01 5.67 7.98
CA THR A 12 -13.39 5.31 7.64
C THR A 12 -13.53 5.12 6.13
N ARG A 13 -14.62 4.49 5.67
CA ARG A 13 -14.95 4.37 4.24
C ARG A 13 -14.90 5.73 3.52
N GLU A 14 -15.50 6.76 4.10
CA GLU A 14 -15.50 8.12 3.55
C GLU A 14 -14.08 8.69 3.41
N LYS A 15 -13.21 8.41 4.39
CA LYS A 15 -11.80 8.83 4.32
C LYS A 15 -11.03 8.06 3.25
N ILE A 16 -11.34 6.78 3.01
CA ILE A 16 -10.75 6.01 1.91
C ILE A 16 -11.17 6.59 0.56
N ASN A 17 -12.47 6.89 0.38
CA ASN A 17 -12.94 7.53 -0.84
C ASN A 17 -12.28 8.89 -1.05
N SER A 18 -12.20 9.73 -0.01
CA SER A 18 -11.48 11.00 -0.09
C SER A 18 -9.99 10.83 -0.37
N LEU A 19 -9.36 9.76 0.14
CA LEU A 19 -7.96 9.43 -0.11
C LEU A 19 -7.73 9.10 -1.58
N VAL A 20 -8.54 8.22 -2.17
CA VAL A 20 -8.41 7.86 -3.58
C VAL A 20 -8.82 9.00 -4.51
N ASP A 21 -9.77 9.85 -4.10
CA ASP A 21 -10.11 11.07 -4.85
C ASP A 21 -8.94 12.02 -4.95
N ARG A 22 -8.25 12.27 -3.82
CA ARG A 22 -7.04 13.10 -3.81
C ARG A 22 -5.93 12.49 -4.63
N ALA A 23 -5.75 11.17 -4.59
CA ALA A 23 -4.77 10.47 -5.41
C ALA A 23 -5.07 10.64 -6.91
N ALA A 24 -6.34 10.50 -7.30
CA ALA A 24 -6.79 10.73 -8.67
C ALA A 24 -6.59 12.20 -9.11
N ASP A 25 -6.87 13.15 -8.21
CA ASP A 25 -6.69 14.58 -8.48
C ASP A 25 -5.21 14.99 -8.59
N LEU A 26 -4.31 14.26 -7.92
CA LEU A 26 -2.86 14.43 -8.06
C LEU A 26 -2.39 13.98 -9.44
N ILE A 27 -2.75 12.77 -9.87
CA ILE A 27 -2.27 12.25 -11.16
C ILE A 27 -2.96 12.88 -12.35
N ARG A 28 -4.24 13.26 -12.22
CA ARG A 28 -5.12 13.68 -13.32
C ARG A 28 -4.92 12.77 -14.54
N THR A 29 -4.43 13.32 -15.64
CA THR A 29 -4.16 12.58 -16.89
C THR A 29 -2.66 12.42 -17.16
N ALA A 30 -1.79 12.73 -16.20
CA ALA A 30 -0.33 12.67 -16.38
C ALA A 30 0.18 11.23 -16.53
N VAL A 31 -0.50 10.28 -15.90
CA VAL A 31 -0.15 8.85 -15.81
C VAL A 31 -1.42 8.01 -15.71
N ASP A 32 -1.32 6.72 -16.02
CA ASP A 32 -2.45 5.77 -15.94
C ASP A 32 -2.92 5.61 -14.48
N TYR A 33 -4.23 5.55 -14.24
CA TYR A 33 -4.81 5.38 -12.91
C TYR A 33 -4.43 4.04 -12.25
N LYS A 34 -4.01 3.03 -13.02
CA LYS A 34 -3.53 1.73 -12.51
C LYS A 34 -2.39 1.87 -11.50
N PHE A 35 -1.59 2.93 -11.61
CA PHE A 35 -0.53 3.20 -10.64
C PHE A 35 -1.08 3.51 -9.24
N ILE A 36 -2.24 4.16 -9.13
CA ILE A 36 -2.94 4.36 -7.85
C ILE A 36 -3.39 3.02 -7.29
N LEU A 37 -4.00 2.18 -8.13
CA LEU A 37 -4.52 0.87 -7.72
C LEU A 37 -3.40 -0.02 -7.17
N VAL A 38 -2.28 -0.13 -7.90
CA VAL A 38 -1.15 -0.95 -7.47
C VAL A 38 -0.49 -0.39 -6.20
N LEU A 39 -0.32 0.93 -6.11
CA LEU A 39 0.29 1.55 -4.93
C LEU A 39 -0.59 1.40 -3.68
N LEU A 40 -1.91 1.56 -3.82
CA LEU A 40 -2.90 1.33 -2.77
C LEU A 40 -2.91 -0.14 -2.34
N PHE A 41 -2.85 -1.07 -3.29
CA PHE A 41 -2.75 -2.52 -3.00
C PHE A 41 -1.48 -2.83 -2.21
N LEU A 42 -0.32 -2.35 -2.67
CA LEU A 42 0.97 -2.59 -2.01
C LEU A 42 0.98 -2.02 -0.58
N LYS A 43 0.39 -0.84 -0.38
CA LYS A 43 0.22 -0.24 0.96
C LYS A 43 -0.64 -1.12 1.85
N ARG A 44 -1.84 -1.51 1.40
CA ARG A 44 -2.74 -2.40 2.17
C ARG A 44 -2.04 -3.71 2.53
N LEU A 45 -1.36 -4.33 1.57
CA LEU A 45 -0.67 -5.60 1.79
C LEU A 45 0.40 -5.49 2.88
N ASN A 46 1.19 -4.41 2.85
CA ASN A 46 2.17 -4.11 3.90
C ASN A 46 1.52 -3.87 5.26
N ASP A 47 0.46 -3.07 5.32
CA ASP A 47 -0.18 -2.75 6.58
C ASP A 47 -0.89 -3.95 7.21
N VAL A 48 -1.48 -4.84 6.39
CA VAL A 48 -2.03 -6.11 6.86
C VAL A 48 -0.93 -6.96 7.48
N TRP A 49 0.21 -7.09 6.81
CA TRP A 49 1.35 -7.85 7.34
C TRP A 49 1.86 -7.27 8.67
N GLU A 50 1.97 -5.94 8.79
CA GLU A 50 2.36 -5.28 10.04
C GLU A 50 1.34 -5.52 11.17
N ASN A 51 0.04 -5.50 10.83
CA ASN A 51 -1.03 -5.79 11.79
C ASN A 51 -1.01 -7.26 12.24
N GLU A 52 -0.87 -8.22 11.31
CA GLU A 52 -0.71 -9.65 11.61
C GLU A 52 0.49 -9.86 12.54
N LYS A 53 1.63 -9.24 12.25
CA LYS A 53 2.83 -9.32 13.11
C LYS A 53 2.53 -8.83 14.52
N ARG A 54 1.85 -7.69 14.64
CA ARG A 54 1.47 -7.09 15.94
C ARG A 54 0.56 -8.03 16.72
N GLN A 55 -0.46 -8.60 16.08
CA GLN A 55 -1.40 -9.53 16.70
C GLN A 55 -0.74 -10.84 17.14
N VAL A 56 0.15 -11.40 16.30
CA VAL A 56 0.91 -12.61 16.60
C VAL A 56 1.82 -12.37 17.80
N LYS A 57 2.58 -11.27 17.81
CA LYS A 57 3.45 -10.89 18.93
C LYS A 57 2.66 -10.72 20.22
N GLU A 58 1.54 -10.00 20.16
CA GLU A 58 0.66 -9.81 21.31
C GLU A 58 0.11 -11.13 21.85
N ARG A 59 -0.32 -12.04 20.97
CA ARG A 59 -0.81 -13.38 21.33
C ARG A 59 0.29 -14.22 21.99
N LEU A 60 1.51 -14.20 21.45
CA LEU A 60 2.64 -14.94 22.00
C LEU A 60 3.01 -14.44 23.41
N ILE A 61 3.00 -13.13 23.63
CA ILE A 61 3.30 -12.57 24.95
C ILE A 61 2.15 -12.86 25.93
N LYS A 62 0.90 -12.55 25.57
CA LYS A 62 -0.24 -12.61 26.50
C LYS A 62 -0.77 -14.01 26.76
N LYS A 63 -0.76 -14.88 25.75
CA LYS A 63 -1.37 -16.23 25.84
C LYS A 63 -0.34 -17.34 26.00
N VAL A 64 0.83 -17.21 25.39
CA VAL A 64 1.90 -18.23 25.50
C VAL A 64 2.88 -17.88 26.63
N GLY A 65 3.01 -16.60 26.97
CA GLY A 65 3.90 -16.13 28.05
C GLY A 65 5.35 -15.93 27.60
N LEU A 66 5.61 -15.79 26.30
CA LEU A 66 6.94 -15.50 25.79
C LEU A 66 7.39 -14.09 26.21
N THR A 67 8.69 -13.92 26.41
CA THR A 67 9.28 -12.58 26.53
C THR A 67 9.15 -11.83 25.21
N GLU A 68 9.30 -10.50 25.26
CA GLU A 68 9.22 -9.68 24.05
C GLU A 68 10.26 -10.10 22.99
N LYS A 69 11.47 -10.48 23.41
CA LYS A 69 12.55 -10.91 22.51
C LYS A 69 12.22 -12.26 21.85
N GLU A 70 11.71 -13.21 22.62
CA GLU A 70 11.31 -14.52 22.09
C GLU A 70 10.13 -14.39 21.13
N ALA A 71 9.13 -13.58 21.49
CA ALA A 71 7.99 -13.30 20.61
C ALA A 71 8.43 -12.63 19.29
N GLU A 72 9.38 -11.69 19.34
CA GLU A 72 9.95 -11.07 18.14
C GLU A 72 10.67 -12.08 17.25
N GLU A 73 11.46 -13.00 17.82
CA GLU A 73 12.12 -14.06 17.06
C GLU A 73 11.10 -15.00 16.41
N GLU A 74 10.08 -15.39 17.16
CA GLU A 74 9.01 -16.27 16.70
C GLU A 74 8.20 -15.66 15.55
N THR A 75 7.99 -14.33 15.58
CA THR A 75 7.31 -13.61 14.47
C THR A 75 8.08 -13.65 13.15
N LYS A 76 9.32 -14.15 13.10
CA LYS A 76 10.03 -14.31 11.82
C LYS A 76 9.57 -15.51 11.00
N LYS A 77 8.82 -16.44 11.60
CA LYS A 77 8.28 -17.61 10.90
C LYS A 77 7.17 -17.19 9.93
N GLU A 78 7.20 -17.74 8.73
CA GLU A 78 6.31 -17.35 7.62
C GLU A 78 4.86 -17.80 7.85
N ASP A 79 4.64 -18.90 8.58
CA ASP A 79 3.33 -19.54 8.81
C ASP A 79 2.28 -18.64 9.50
N TYR A 80 2.68 -17.48 10.03
CA TYR A 80 1.78 -16.55 10.70
C TYR A 80 1.13 -15.51 9.77
N TYR A 81 1.60 -15.38 8.53
CA TYR A 81 1.27 -14.26 7.65
C TYR A 81 0.50 -14.70 6.43
N THR A 82 -0.46 -13.88 6.00
CA THR A 82 -1.22 -14.16 4.77
C THR A 82 -0.32 -14.05 3.53
N PHE A 83 0.60 -13.08 3.52
CA PHE A 83 1.58 -12.86 2.46
C PHE A 83 2.98 -12.76 3.03
N TYR A 84 3.96 -13.26 2.31
CA TYR A 84 5.36 -13.06 2.65
C TYR A 84 5.88 -11.74 2.08
N ILE A 85 6.31 -10.83 2.94
CA ILE A 85 7.00 -9.59 2.57
C ILE A 85 8.44 -9.64 3.10
N PRO A 86 9.46 -9.67 2.22
CA PRO A 86 10.85 -9.56 2.68
C PRO A 86 11.05 -8.24 3.46
N LYS A 87 11.78 -8.28 4.58
CA LYS A 87 11.96 -7.12 5.47
C LYS A 87 12.42 -5.83 4.75
N ARG A 88 13.27 -5.96 3.73
CA ARG A 88 13.79 -4.84 2.92
C ARG A 88 12.73 -4.17 2.02
N PHE A 89 11.57 -4.81 1.88
CA PHE A 89 10.42 -4.36 1.10
C PHE A 89 9.20 -4.10 1.97
N LEU A 90 9.39 -3.95 3.29
CA LEU A 90 8.36 -3.34 4.12
C LEU A 90 8.13 -1.90 3.65
N TRP A 91 6.88 -1.43 3.73
CA TRP A 91 6.47 -0.14 3.20
C TRP A 91 7.41 1.00 3.62
N PHE A 92 7.72 1.10 4.91
CA PHE A 92 8.67 2.08 5.43
C PHE A 92 10.07 1.98 4.78
N GLU A 93 10.58 0.78 4.53
CA GLU A 93 11.89 0.55 3.91
C GLU A 93 11.92 0.97 2.44
N ILE A 94 10.80 0.80 1.74
CA ILE A 94 10.60 1.25 0.37
C ILE A 94 10.57 2.78 0.34
N THR A 95 9.73 3.40 1.19
CA THR A 95 9.38 4.82 1.08
C THR A 95 10.33 5.77 1.78
N LYS A 96 11.24 5.29 2.65
CA LYS A 96 12.20 6.16 3.36
C LYS A 96 13.26 6.81 2.47
N ASP A 97 13.55 6.22 1.30
CA ASP A 97 14.49 6.77 0.33
C ASP A 97 13.73 7.34 -0.85
N VAL A 98 13.36 8.61 -0.72
CA VAL A 98 12.57 9.34 -1.72
C VAL A 98 13.31 9.44 -3.06
N LYS A 99 14.66 9.48 -3.05
CA LYS A 99 15.45 9.67 -4.28
C LYS A 99 15.38 8.45 -5.19
N ASN A 100 15.44 7.26 -4.61
CA ASN A 100 15.41 5.98 -5.33
C ASN A 100 14.04 5.28 -5.21
N LEU A 101 12.98 6.05 -4.91
CA LEU A 101 11.64 5.54 -4.69
C LEU A 101 11.10 4.72 -5.88
N PRO A 102 11.23 5.18 -7.15
CA PRO A 102 10.79 4.39 -8.31
C PRO A 102 11.47 3.02 -8.41
N GLU A 103 12.80 2.99 -8.25
CA GLU A 103 13.62 1.79 -8.34
C GLU A 103 13.31 0.81 -7.21
N LYS A 104 13.11 1.33 -5.99
CA LYS A 104 12.70 0.54 -4.84
C LYS A 104 11.30 -0.04 -4.99
N LEU A 105 10.33 0.74 -5.48
CA LEU A 105 8.97 0.26 -5.73
C LEU A 105 8.95 -0.83 -6.81
N ALA A 106 9.64 -0.62 -7.94
CA ALA A 106 9.74 -1.61 -9.00
C ALA A 106 10.35 -2.93 -8.49
N THR A 107 11.44 -2.84 -7.73
CA THR A 107 12.08 -4.01 -7.12
C THR A 107 11.17 -4.69 -6.10
N ALA A 108 10.54 -3.93 -5.20
CA ALA A 108 9.67 -4.45 -4.17
C ALA A 108 8.47 -5.20 -4.76
N ILE A 109 7.79 -4.61 -5.75
CA ILE A 109 6.66 -5.22 -6.44
C ILE A 109 7.07 -6.54 -7.09
N SER A 110 8.19 -6.55 -7.82
CA SER A 110 8.66 -7.78 -8.48
C SER A 110 8.98 -8.88 -7.47
N GLU A 111 9.68 -8.56 -6.40
CA GLU A 111 10.12 -9.54 -5.41
C GLU A 111 8.99 -10.03 -4.51
N VAL A 112 8.06 -9.15 -4.13
CA VAL A 112 6.83 -9.53 -3.41
C VAL A 112 5.95 -10.41 -4.30
N ALA A 113 5.78 -10.08 -5.58
CA ALA A 113 5.04 -10.93 -6.51
C ALA A 113 5.70 -12.32 -6.68
N LYS A 114 7.03 -12.38 -6.84
CA LYS A 114 7.75 -13.67 -6.96
C LYS A 114 7.57 -14.56 -5.73
N ALA A 115 7.55 -13.97 -4.54
CA ALA A 115 7.41 -14.73 -3.30
C ALA A 115 5.97 -15.21 -3.02
N ASN A 116 4.96 -14.61 -3.65
CA ASN A 116 3.54 -14.86 -3.42
C ASN A 116 2.85 -15.17 -4.75
N LYS A 117 2.60 -16.45 -5.06
CA LYS A 117 2.15 -16.92 -6.39
C LYS A 117 0.89 -16.22 -6.88
N GLU A 118 -0.04 -15.95 -5.97
CA GLU A 118 -1.31 -15.28 -6.22
C GLU A 118 -1.18 -13.79 -6.57
N LEU A 119 -0.02 -13.18 -6.31
CA LEU A 119 0.27 -11.79 -6.67
C LEU A 119 1.00 -11.66 -8.01
N GLN A 120 1.50 -12.77 -8.57
CA GLN A 120 2.17 -12.78 -9.87
C GLN A 120 1.21 -12.41 -10.98
N GLY A 121 1.63 -11.48 -11.83
CA GLY A 121 0.75 -10.92 -12.84
C GLY A 121 -0.43 -10.15 -12.25
N VAL A 122 -0.37 -9.65 -11.02
CA VAL A 122 -1.41 -8.77 -10.43
C VAL A 122 -0.80 -7.41 -10.12
N ILE A 123 0.22 -7.38 -9.26
CA ILE A 123 0.85 -6.14 -8.79
C ILE A 123 2.00 -5.68 -9.69
N ASP A 124 2.60 -6.60 -10.44
CA ASP A 124 3.76 -6.44 -11.31
C ASP A 124 3.38 -6.11 -12.77
N ARG A 125 2.16 -5.62 -12.99
CA ARG A 125 1.67 -5.18 -14.31
C ARG A 125 2.02 -3.72 -14.66
N VAL A 126 2.51 -2.95 -13.70
CA VAL A 126 2.83 -1.53 -13.88
C VAL A 126 4.33 -1.30 -13.72
N ASP A 127 4.88 -0.35 -14.48
CA ASP A 127 6.29 0.01 -14.45
C ASP A 127 6.48 1.37 -13.78
N PHE A 128 6.93 1.37 -12.52
CA PHE A 128 7.17 2.60 -11.75
C PHE A 128 8.39 3.38 -12.26
N LEU A 129 9.30 2.78 -13.02
CA LEU A 129 10.39 3.51 -13.68
C LEU A 129 9.85 4.34 -14.84
N GLU A 130 8.94 3.76 -15.65
CA GLU A 130 8.26 4.52 -16.71
C GLU A 130 7.32 5.59 -16.13
N PHE A 131 6.61 5.28 -15.03
CA PHE A 131 5.87 6.30 -14.27
C PHE A 131 6.78 7.49 -13.98
N ALA A 132 7.95 7.24 -13.40
CA ALA A 132 8.87 8.24 -12.90
C ALA A 132 9.94 8.69 -13.93
N ARG A 133 9.63 8.59 -15.23
CA ARG A 133 10.57 8.92 -16.32
C ARG A 133 11.05 10.37 -16.34
N ASN A 134 10.24 11.30 -15.82
CA ASN A 134 10.55 12.72 -15.74
C ASN A 134 10.45 13.24 -14.30
N GLN A 135 10.96 14.45 -14.06
CA GLN A 135 11.02 15.03 -12.72
C GLN A 135 9.64 15.33 -12.14
N GLU A 136 8.67 15.74 -12.96
CA GLU A 136 7.30 16.03 -12.53
C GLU A 136 6.61 14.76 -12.02
N ASN A 137 6.76 13.64 -12.73
CA ASN A 137 6.19 12.38 -12.30
C ASN A 137 6.93 11.78 -11.10
N ARG A 138 8.25 11.99 -10.96
CA ARG A 138 8.96 11.64 -9.71
C ARG A 138 8.36 12.35 -8.51
N GLU A 139 8.03 13.62 -8.68
CA GLU A 139 7.38 14.43 -7.66
C GLU A 139 5.93 13.98 -7.40
N LEU A 140 5.16 13.62 -8.44
CA LEU A 140 3.84 13.00 -8.27
C LEU A 140 3.91 11.68 -7.49
N LEU A 141 4.90 10.83 -7.77
CA LEU A 141 5.08 9.57 -7.05
C LEU A 141 5.31 9.81 -5.55
N ARG A 142 6.17 10.78 -5.24
CA ARG A 142 6.45 11.21 -3.86
C ARG A 142 5.17 11.68 -3.17
N GLN A 143 4.40 12.55 -3.81
CA GLN A 143 3.14 13.07 -3.25
C GLN A 143 2.09 11.98 -3.04
N LEU A 144 1.98 11.00 -3.95
CA LEU A 144 1.10 9.84 -3.79
C LEU A 144 1.50 9.00 -2.58
N VAL A 145 2.80 8.71 -2.42
CA VAL A 145 3.30 7.97 -1.25
C VAL A 145 3.03 8.74 0.04
N GLU A 146 3.29 10.05 0.08
CA GLU A 146 2.99 10.90 1.23
C GLU A 146 1.50 10.96 1.56
N LEU A 147 0.65 10.94 0.55
CA LEU A 147 -0.79 10.88 0.71
C LEU A 147 -1.21 9.56 1.36
N PHE A 148 -0.67 8.42 0.91
CA PHE A 148 -0.97 7.10 1.49
C PHE A 148 -0.36 6.90 2.89
N ASN A 149 0.79 7.51 3.19
CA ASN A 149 1.44 7.43 4.51
C ASN A 149 0.59 7.98 5.67
N LYS A 150 -0.44 8.77 5.38
CA LYS A 150 -1.32 9.36 6.40
C LYS A 150 -2.23 8.34 7.08
N TYR A 151 -2.36 7.14 6.52
CA TYR A 151 -3.34 6.15 6.94
C TYR A 151 -2.71 4.77 7.14
N GLU A 152 -3.18 4.04 8.16
CA GLU A 152 -2.94 2.61 8.34
C GLU A 152 -4.12 1.88 7.73
N LEU A 153 -3.87 1.20 6.62
CA LEU A 153 -4.87 0.49 5.86
C LEU A 153 -4.96 -0.96 6.29
N GLY A 154 -4.28 -1.40 7.35
CA GLY A 154 -4.15 -2.81 7.78
C GLY A 154 -5.19 -3.30 8.78
N GLY A 155 -6.00 -2.38 9.32
CA GLY A 155 -7.03 -2.68 10.31
C GLY A 155 -8.24 -3.42 9.75
N GLU A 156 -9.10 -3.91 10.65
CA GLU A 156 -10.35 -4.61 10.33
C GLU A 156 -11.40 -3.66 9.72
N GLU A 157 -11.32 -2.37 10.03
CA GLU A 157 -12.16 -1.32 9.48
C GLU A 157 -11.97 -1.13 7.96
N VAL A 158 -10.77 -1.48 7.45
CA VAL A 158 -10.49 -1.55 6.02
C VAL A 158 -10.76 -2.96 5.54
N SER A 159 -12.02 -3.36 5.59
CA SER A 159 -12.46 -4.65 5.08
C SER A 159 -12.19 -4.78 3.57
N PRO A 160 -12.11 -6.01 3.04
CA PRO A 160 -12.01 -6.24 1.60
C PRO A 160 -13.08 -5.48 0.80
N ASP A 161 -14.31 -5.41 1.29
CA ASP A 161 -15.42 -4.70 0.64
C ASP A 161 -15.16 -3.19 0.56
N VAL A 162 -14.68 -2.59 1.65
CA VAL A 162 -14.36 -1.14 1.67
C VAL A 162 -13.22 -0.81 0.70
N LEU A 163 -12.24 -1.71 0.57
CA LEU A 163 -11.16 -1.53 -0.40
C LEU A 163 -11.67 -1.76 -1.84
N GLY A 164 -12.57 -2.72 -2.05
CA GLY A 164 -13.26 -2.95 -3.32
C GLY A 164 -14.04 -1.72 -3.79
N ASP A 165 -14.82 -1.12 -2.90
CA ASP A 165 -15.54 0.13 -3.17
C ASP A 165 -14.58 1.25 -3.62
N ALA A 166 -13.40 1.35 -2.99
CA ALA A 166 -12.39 2.34 -3.36
C ALA A 166 -11.80 2.09 -4.76
N TYR A 167 -11.65 0.82 -5.15
CA TYR A 167 -11.17 0.42 -6.47
C TYR A 167 -12.22 0.76 -7.53
N GLU A 168 -13.48 0.42 -7.27
CA GLU A 168 -14.60 0.78 -8.15
C GLU A 168 -14.70 2.30 -8.31
N HIS A 169 -14.54 3.06 -7.23
CA HIS A 169 -14.56 4.53 -7.27
C HIS A 169 -13.46 5.09 -8.19
N ILE A 170 -12.23 4.57 -8.10
CA ILE A 170 -11.15 4.93 -9.03
C ILE A 170 -11.54 4.57 -10.46
N LEU A 171 -12.02 3.34 -10.71
CA LEU A 171 -12.41 2.89 -12.05
C LEU A 171 -13.51 3.76 -12.66
N MET A 172 -14.53 4.14 -11.88
CA MET A 172 -15.59 5.03 -12.33
C MET A 172 -15.08 6.42 -12.68
N LYS A 173 -14.16 6.97 -11.88
CA LYS A 173 -13.58 8.31 -12.09
C LYS A 173 -12.76 8.41 -13.38
N PHE A 174 -12.12 7.31 -13.79
CA PHE A 174 -11.32 7.22 -15.01
C PHE A 174 -12.02 6.52 -16.16
N ALA A 175 -13.28 6.10 -15.98
CA ALA A 175 -14.07 5.53 -17.06
C ALA A 175 -14.25 6.58 -18.17
N PRO A 176 -14.06 6.21 -19.45
CA PRO A 176 -14.35 7.14 -20.54
C PRO A 176 -15.81 7.58 -20.43
N GLN A 177 -16.04 8.89 -20.42
CA GLN A 177 -17.39 9.41 -20.58
C GLN A 177 -17.88 8.90 -21.93
N LYS A 178 -18.84 7.94 -21.93
CA LYS A 178 -19.55 7.60 -23.16
C LYS A 178 -20.05 8.91 -23.73
N ALA A 179 -19.60 9.26 -24.94
CA ALA A 179 -20.18 10.36 -25.69
C ALA A 179 -21.69 10.15 -25.71
N LYS A 180 -22.42 11.02 -25.01
CA LYS A 180 -23.83 11.26 -25.29
C LYS A 180 -23.86 12.08 -26.58
N GLU A 181 -23.51 11.45 -27.69
CA GLU A 181 -23.75 11.98 -29.03
C GLU A 181 -24.49 10.90 -29.80
N GLY A 182 -25.77 10.80 -29.46
CA GLY A 182 -26.80 10.26 -30.31
C GLY A 182 -27.87 11.32 -30.42
N GLU A 183 -27.60 12.36 -31.21
CA GLU A 183 -28.60 13.18 -31.93
C GLU A 183 -27.99 13.60 -33.27
#